data_AF-A0A2C6BG44-F1
#
_entry.id   AF-A0A2C6BG44-F1
#
_cell.length_a   1.000
_cell.length_b   1.000
_cell.length_c   1.000
_cell.angle_alpha   90.00
_cell.angle_beta   90.00
_cell.angle_gamma   90.00
#
_symmetry.space_group_name_H-M   'P 1'
#
loop_
_entity.id
_entity.type
_entity.pdbx_description
1 polymer ?
#
loop_
_entity_poly.entity_id
_entity_poly.type
_entity_poly.pdbx_seq_one_letter_code
_entity_poly.pdbx_strand_id
1 'polypeptide(L)'
;MKLNARQKSFCEYYVACGNATEAAIKAGYSKKTADRIASENLRKLELKKYIDELMKKLESERIASAEEVLQNLTAMMRGEIQEEVVVVEGEGDGVSSARIMKKQVSAKERIKAAELLGKRHALFTDKTKIEGTLPVMIVGEDDLDE
;
A
#
# COMPACT_ATOMS: atom_id res chain seq x y z
N MET A 1 0.23 -4.38 31.14
CA MET A 1 1.59 -4.12 31.68
C MET A 1 2.33 -3.27 30.64
N LYS A 2 3.26 -2.40 31.05
CA LYS A 2 3.94 -1.45 30.16
C LYS A 2 5.30 -2.04 29.77
N LEU A 3 5.65 -2.03 28.48
CA LEU A 3 6.94 -2.55 28.02
C LEU A 3 8.10 -1.79 28.68
N ASN A 4 9.07 -2.54 29.21
CA ASN A 4 10.30 -1.95 29.72
C ASN A 4 11.24 -1.54 28.57
N ALA A 5 12.25 -0.71 28.86
CA ALA A 5 13.16 -0.18 27.84
C ALA A 5 13.87 -1.29 27.04
N ARG A 6 14.34 -2.36 27.69
CA ARG A 6 15.02 -3.48 27.03
C ARG A 6 14.09 -4.29 26.12
N GLN A 7 12.83 -4.45 26.52
CA GLN A 7 11.82 -5.12 25.71
C GLN A 7 11.46 -4.29 24.47
N LYS A 8 11.41 -2.96 24.60
CA LYS A 8 11.23 -2.08 23.44
C LYS A 8 12.39 -2.20 22.46
N SER A 9 13.63 -2.07 22.94
CA SER A 9 14.83 -2.23 22.10
C SER A 9 14.89 -3.61 21.46
N PHE A 10 14.48 -4.67 22.17
CA PHE A 10 14.37 -6.01 21.59
C PHE A 10 13.41 -6.04 20.40
N CYS A 11 12.21 -5.46 20.54
CA CYS A 11 11.23 -5.43 19.46
C CYS A 11 11.73 -4.62 18.26
N GLU A 12 12.36 -3.47 18.49
CA GLU A 12 12.95 -2.63 17.44
C GLU A 12 14.05 -3.36 16.67
N TYR A 13 15.00 -3.98 17.37
CA TYR A 13 16.04 -4.77 16.71
C TYR A 13 15.48 -6.00 16.00
N TYR A 14 14.46 -6.65 16.57
CA TYR A 14 13.84 -7.83 15.97
C TYR A 14 13.14 -7.49 14.65
N VAL A 15 12.39 -6.38 14.61
CA VAL A 15 11.78 -5.86 13.38
C VAL A 15 12.85 -5.50 12.34
N ALA A 16 14.00 -4.98 12.77
CA ALA A 16 15.07 -4.60 11.86
C ALA A 16 15.86 -5.78 11.28
N CYS A 17 16.17 -6.82 12.06
CA CYS A 17 17.04 -7.92 11.63
C CYS A 17 16.34 -9.26 11.39
N GLY A 18 15.10 -9.43 11.83
CA GLY A 18 14.34 -10.70 11.73
C GLY A 18 14.89 -11.85 12.59
N ASN A 19 15.98 -11.65 13.33
CA ASN A 19 16.62 -12.66 14.17
C ASN A 19 16.41 -12.34 15.66
N ALA A 20 15.66 -13.20 16.35
CA ALA A 20 15.26 -12.99 17.74
C ALA A 20 16.46 -13.04 18.71
N THR A 21 17.37 -13.98 18.52
CA THR A 21 18.54 -14.16 19.40
C THR A 21 19.52 -13.00 19.23
N GLU A 22 19.75 -12.55 17.99
CA GLU A 22 20.57 -11.36 17.72
C GLU A 22 19.93 -10.08 18.29
N ALA A 23 18.61 -9.92 18.12
CA ALA A 23 17.86 -8.80 18.68
C ALA A 23 17.95 -8.74 20.21
N ALA A 24 17.89 -9.90 20.88
CA ALA A 24 18.07 -9.97 22.34
C ALA A 24 19.48 -9.54 22.76
N ILE A 25 20.52 -9.95 22.03
CA ILE A 25 21.90 -9.54 22.32
C ILE A 25 22.05 -8.02 22.15
N LYS A 26 21.52 -7.46 21.05
CA LYS A 26 21.58 -6.01 20.77
C LYS A 26 20.76 -5.19 21.78
N ALA A 27 19.64 -5.72 22.26
CA ALA A 27 18.85 -5.14 23.35
C ALA A 27 19.51 -5.23 24.73
N GLY A 28 20.73 -5.78 24.78
CA GLY A 28 21.57 -5.85 25.97
C GLY A 28 21.35 -7.09 26.84
N TYR A 29 20.59 -8.10 26.42
CA TYR A 29 20.48 -9.34 27.17
C TYR A 29 21.79 -10.15 27.13
N SER A 30 22.02 -10.98 28.15
CA SER A 30 23.23 -11.80 28.22
C SER A 30 23.28 -12.80 27.06
N LYS A 31 24.41 -12.85 26.35
CA LYS A 31 24.62 -13.78 25.21
C LYS A 31 24.33 -15.23 25.57
N LYS A 32 24.64 -15.66 26.81
CA LYS A 32 24.44 -17.03 27.27
C LYS A 32 22.96 -17.41 27.39
N THR A 33 22.08 -16.44 27.61
CA THR A 33 20.64 -16.66 27.83
C THR A 33 19.76 -15.98 26.80
N ALA A 34 20.35 -15.32 25.80
CA ALA A 34 19.66 -14.53 24.78
C ALA A 34 18.62 -15.34 24.01
N ASP A 35 18.94 -16.59 23.65
CA ASP A 35 18.04 -17.48 22.90
C ASP A 35 16.74 -17.80 23.68
N ARG A 36 16.89 -18.21 24.95
CA ARG A 36 15.75 -18.48 25.84
C ARG A 36 14.92 -17.22 26.08
N ILE A 37 15.58 -16.10 26.36
CA ILE A 37 14.91 -14.81 26.62
C ILE A 37 14.18 -14.32 25.37
N ALA A 38 14.77 -14.47 24.18
CA ALA A 38 14.15 -14.12 22.92
C ALA A 38 12.86 -14.92 22.70
N SER A 39 12.92 -16.25 22.90
CA SER A 39 11.76 -17.12 22.81
C SER A 39 10.66 -16.75 23.81
N GLU A 40 11.01 -16.44 25.05
CA GLU A 40 10.06 -15.96 26.06
C GLU A 40 9.45 -14.61 25.69
N ASN A 41 10.26 -13.68 25.19
CA ASN A 41 9.79 -12.36 24.76
C ASN A 41 8.83 -12.46 23.58
N LEU A 42 9.09 -13.33 22.61
CA LEU A 42 8.18 -13.58 21.49
C LEU A 42 6.86 -14.25 21.91
N ARG A 43 6.81 -14.94 23.04
CA ARG A 43 5.56 -15.53 23.57
C ARG A 43 4.68 -14.52 24.30
N LYS A 44 5.24 -13.41 24.79
CA LYS A 44 4.48 -12.38 25.52
C LYS A 44 3.58 -11.60 24.57
N LEU A 45 2.28 -11.61 24.85
CA LEU A 45 1.27 -10.95 24.02
C LEU A 45 1.54 -9.45 23.82
N GLU A 46 2.02 -8.75 24.86
CA GLU A 46 2.32 -7.32 24.79
C GLU A 46 3.46 -7.00 23.83
N LEU A 47 4.48 -7.87 23.77
CA LEU A 47 5.61 -7.68 22.86
C LEU A 47 5.22 -8.02 21.43
N LYS A 48 4.40 -9.07 21.22
CA LYS A 48 3.82 -9.36 19.90
C LYS A 48 3.04 -8.17 19.36
N LYS A 49 2.14 -7.60 20.16
CA LYS A 49 1.36 -6.42 19.78
C LYS A 49 2.27 -5.25 19.39
N TYR A 50 3.32 -4.98 20.16
CA TYR A 50 4.26 -3.90 19.86
C TYR A 50 5.09 -4.17 18.59
N ILE A 51 5.50 -5.41 18.35
CA ILE A 51 6.16 -5.81 17.10
C ILE A 51 5.22 -5.61 15.91
N ASP A 52 3.96 -6.02 16.03
CA ASP A 52 2.94 -5.84 14.97
C ASP A 52 2.69 -4.35 14.69
N GLU A 53 2.64 -3.51 15.73
CA GLU A 53 2.55 -2.05 15.59
C GLU A 53 3.76 -1.46 14.86
N LEU A 54 4.97 -1.87 15.22
CA LEU A 54 6.20 -1.43 14.54
C LEU A 54 6.24 -1.87 13.08
N MET A 55 5.85 -3.11 12.79
CA MET A 55 5.77 -3.64 11.43
C MET A 55 4.74 -2.88 10.58
N LYS A 56 3.53 -2.64 11.13
CA LYS A 56 2.49 -1.84 10.45
C LYS A 56 2.95 -0.41 10.20
N LYS A 57 3.64 0.20 11.16
CA LYS A 57 4.18 1.54 10.99
C LYS A 57 5.23 1.58 9.88
N LEU A 58 6.17 0.64 9.88
CA LEU A 58 7.19 0.53 8.84
C LEU A 58 6.57 0.25 7.47
N GLU A 59 5.55 -0.60 7.41
CA GLU A 59 4.79 -0.87 6.18
C GLU A 59 4.12 0.41 5.68
N SER A 60 3.44 1.17 6.54
CA SER A 60 2.81 2.44 6.16
C SER A 60 3.79 3.53 5.74
N GLU A 61 5.02 3.53 6.27
CA GLU A 61 6.07 4.48 5.86
C GLU A 61 6.71 4.11 4.52
N ARG A 62 6.68 2.83 4.13
CA ARG A 62 7.34 2.33 2.90
C ARG A 62 6.37 2.11 1.74
N ILE A 63 5.13 1.77 2.03
CA ILE A 63 4.11 1.39 1.06
C ILE A 63 2.86 2.22 1.33
N ALA A 64 2.41 2.92 0.29
CA ALA A 64 1.17 3.68 0.39
C ALA A 64 -0.01 2.76 0.72
N SER A 65 -0.75 3.10 1.77
CA SER A 65 -1.95 2.34 2.12
C SER A 65 -3.04 2.49 1.04
N ALA A 66 -4.00 1.56 1.02
CA ALA A 66 -5.13 1.68 0.09
C ALA A 66 -5.91 2.99 0.29
N GLU A 67 -5.98 3.51 1.51
CA GLU A 67 -6.61 4.80 1.81
C GLU A 67 -5.78 5.97 1.25
N GLU A 68 -4.46 5.96 1.47
CA GLU A 68 -3.54 6.98 0.97
C GLU A 68 -3.56 7.07 -0.56
N VAL A 69 -3.62 5.92 -1.25
CA VAL A 69 -3.77 5.89 -2.71
C VAL A 69 -5.04 6.61 -3.15
N LEU A 70 -6.17 6.42 -2.46
CA LEU A 70 -7.42 7.10 -2.80
C LEU A 70 -7.39 8.59 -2.48
N GLN A 71 -6.78 8.97 -1.35
CA GLN A 71 -6.60 10.37 -1.00
C GLN A 71 -5.74 11.07 -2.06
N ASN A 72 -4.66 10.43 -2.51
CA ASN A 72 -3.80 10.96 -3.56
C ASN A 72 -4.54 11.08 -4.91
N LEU A 73 -5.27 10.04 -5.33
CA LEU A 73 -6.10 10.09 -6.54
C LEU A 73 -7.18 11.19 -6.44
N THR A 74 -7.75 11.40 -5.26
CA THR A 74 -8.75 12.46 -5.02
C THR A 74 -8.12 13.85 -5.15
N ALA A 75 -6.96 14.08 -4.53
CA ALA A 75 -6.21 15.32 -4.64
C ALA A 75 -5.77 15.60 -6.08
N MET A 76 -5.32 14.54 -6.79
CA MET A 76 -4.99 14.62 -8.21
C MET A 76 -6.22 15.05 -9.02
N MET A 77 -7.35 14.34 -8.89
CA MET A 77 -8.61 14.65 -9.57
C MET A 77 -9.06 16.10 -9.33
N ARG A 78 -8.91 16.62 -8.11
CA ARG A 78 -9.26 18.00 -7.73
C ARG A 78 -8.28 19.06 -8.24
N GLY A 79 -7.12 18.66 -8.77
CA GLY A 79 -6.08 19.58 -9.22
C GLY A 79 -5.28 20.24 -8.09
N GLU A 80 -5.26 19.60 -6.92
CA GLU A 80 -4.48 20.03 -5.75
C GLU A 80 -2.99 19.65 -5.90
N ILE A 81 -2.70 18.65 -6.73
CA ILE A 81 -1.33 18.22 -7.04
C ILE A 81 -0.78 19.03 -8.23
N GLN A 82 0.48 19.46 -8.10
CA GLN A 82 1.23 20.12 -9.16
C GLN A 82 2.30 19.19 -9.73
N GLU A 83 2.51 19.26 -11.04
CA GLU A 83 3.60 18.61 -11.77
C GLU A 83 4.65 19.65 -12.19
N GLU A 84 5.90 19.22 -12.25
CA GLU A 84 7.02 20.00 -12.79
C GLU A 84 7.18 19.70 -14.27
N VAL A 85 7.20 20.76 -15.09
CA VAL A 85 7.43 20.65 -16.52
C VAL A 85 8.57 21.57 -16.96
N VAL A 86 9.33 21.11 -17.94
CA VAL A 86 10.36 21.92 -18.58
C VAL A 86 9.69 22.76 -19.67
N VAL A 87 9.83 24.07 -19.55
CA VAL A 87 9.36 25.03 -20.56
C VAL A 87 10.59 25.67 -21.19
N VAL A 88 10.57 25.75 -22.53
CA VAL A 88 11.58 26.46 -23.30
C VAL A 88 11.02 27.83 -23.64
N GLU A 89 11.70 28.88 -23.19
CA GLU A 89 11.35 30.26 -23.48
C GLU A 89 12.41 30.88 -24.40
N GLY A 90 11.96 31.64 -25.41
CA GLY A 90 12.86 32.39 -26.27
C GLY A 90 13.31 33.67 -25.58
N GLU A 91 14.63 33.88 -25.51
CA GLU A 91 15.23 35.07 -24.88
C GLU A 91 15.54 36.19 -25.90
N GLY A 92 15.32 35.94 -27.20
CA GLY A 92 15.75 36.80 -28.30
C GLY A 92 17.01 36.28 -28.97
N ASP A 93 17.39 36.87 -30.11
CA ASP A 93 18.64 36.57 -30.85
C ASP A 93 18.91 35.09 -31.19
N GLY A 94 17.85 34.29 -31.35
CA GLY A 94 17.97 32.86 -31.61
C GLY A 94 18.40 32.02 -30.40
N VAL A 95 18.38 32.61 -29.20
CA VAL A 95 18.70 31.95 -27.93
C VAL A 95 17.42 31.53 -27.22
N SER A 96 17.45 30.38 -26.56
CA SER A 96 16.36 29.90 -25.71
C SER A 96 16.92 29.35 -24.41
N SER A 97 16.18 29.57 -23.32
CA SER A 97 16.49 28.98 -22.02
C SER A 97 15.41 27.99 -21.62
N ALA A 98 15.84 26.90 -20.97
CA ALA A 98 14.95 25.91 -20.40
C ALA A 98 14.80 26.18 -18.90
N ARG A 99 13.55 26.28 -18.44
CA ARG A 99 13.25 26.43 -17.00
C ARG A 99 12.24 25.40 -16.54
N ILE A 100 12.37 24.99 -15.28
CA ILE A 100 11.39 24.12 -14.61
C ILE A 100 10.27 25.00 -14.07
N MET A 101 9.04 24.72 -14.49
CA MET A 101 7.84 25.41 -14.04
C MET A 101 6.87 24.43 -13.41
N LYS A 102 6.26 24.82 -12.29
CA LYS A 102 5.17 24.05 -11.67
C LYS A 102 3.84 24.42 -12.29
N LYS A 103 3.08 23.44 -12.75
CA LYS A 103 1.69 23.61 -13.19
C LYS A 103 0.80 22.56 -12.53
N GLN A 104 -0.51 22.77 -12.57
CA GLN A 104 -1.45 21.71 -12.17
C GLN A 104 -1.28 20.48 -13.06
N VAL A 105 -1.49 19.31 -12.46
CA VAL A 105 -1.60 18.03 -13.18
C VAL A 105 -2.56 18.16 -14.37
N SER A 106 -2.18 17.61 -15.51
CA SER A 106 -2.90 17.74 -16.77
C SER A 106 -4.36 17.26 -16.67
N ALA A 107 -5.25 17.80 -17.50
CA ALA A 107 -6.65 17.34 -17.53
C ALA A 107 -6.77 15.82 -17.80
N LYS A 108 -5.88 15.27 -18.63
CA LYS A 108 -5.83 13.83 -18.95
C LYS A 108 -5.56 12.98 -17.71
N GLU A 109 -4.59 13.38 -16.89
CA GLU A 109 -4.24 12.66 -15.66
C GLU A 109 -5.35 12.80 -14.60
N ARG A 110 -5.97 13.98 -14.50
CA ARG A 110 -7.14 14.18 -13.63
C ARG A 110 -8.33 13.32 -14.01
N ILE A 111 -8.62 13.20 -15.31
CA ILE A 111 -9.64 12.28 -15.83
C ILE A 111 -9.28 10.84 -15.49
N LYS A 112 -8.00 10.46 -15.60
CA LYS A 112 -7.57 9.12 -15.25
C LYS A 112 -7.76 8.81 -13.76
N ALA A 113 -7.45 9.78 -12.89
CA ALA A 113 -7.71 9.65 -11.46
C ALA A 113 -9.22 9.47 -11.17
N ALA A 114 -10.08 10.25 -11.83
CA ALA A 114 -11.53 10.12 -11.73
C ALA A 114 -12.03 8.74 -12.23
N GLU A 115 -11.49 8.22 -13.33
CA GLU A 115 -11.80 6.90 -13.85
C GLU A 115 -11.44 5.79 -12.85
N LEU A 116 -10.26 5.87 -12.22
CA LEU A 116 -9.82 4.88 -11.24
C LEU A 116 -10.69 4.92 -9.97
N LEU A 117 -11.04 6.11 -9.50
CA LEU A 117 -11.98 6.27 -8.38
C LEU A 117 -13.38 5.76 -8.73
N GLY A 118 -13.89 6.07 -9.92
CA GLY A 118 -15.20 5.59 -10.37
C GLY A 118 -15.25 4.07 -10.53
N LYS A 119 -14.16 3.43 -10.98
CA LYS A 119 -14.04 1.96 -11.02
C LYS A 119 -14.14 1.34 -9.63
N ARG A 120 -13.48 1.92 -8.62
CA ARG A 120 -13.61 1.47 -7.23
C ARG A 120 -15.05 1.55 -6.73
N HIS A 121 -15.78 2.60 -7.11
CA HIS A 121 -17.17 2.82 -6.71
C HIS A 121 -18.17 2.14 -7.65
N ALA A 122 -17.72 1.29 -8.58
CA ALA A 122 -18.56 0.61 -9.57
C ALA A 122 -19.48 1.56 -10.37
N LEU A 123 -19.03 2.79 -10.62
CA LEU A 123 -19.79 3.80 -11.38
C LEU A 123 -19.87 3.47 -12.88
N PHE A 124 -18.97 2.61 -13.36
CA PHE A 124 -18.91 2.20 -14.76
C PHE A 124 -19.42 0.77 -14.91
N THR A 125 -20.32 0.56 -15.86
CA THR A 125 -20.80 -0.77 -16.23
C THR A 125 -20.46 -1.01 -17.69
N ASP A 126 -19.65 -2.02 -17.96
CA ASP A 126 -19.38 -2.46 -19.32
C ASP A 126 -20.53 -3.35 -19.78
N LYS A 127 -21.35 -2.85 -20.71
CA LYS A 127 -22.40 -3.65 -21.33
C LYS A 127 -21.80 -4.47 -22.47
N THR A 128 -21.53 -5.74 -22.21
CA THR A 128 -21.18 -6.71 -23.26
C THR A 128 -22.47 -7.32 -23.83
N LYS A 129 -22.69 -7.15 -25.14
CA LYS A 129 -23.68 -7.93 -25.87
C LYS A 129 -23.17 -9.36 -25.98
N ILE A 130 -23.81 -10.30 -25.28
CA ILE A 130 -23.58 -11.73 -25.47
C ILE A 130 -24.67 -12.22 -26.42
N GLU A 131 -24.35 -12.31 -27.70
CA GLU A 131 -25.18 -13.01 -28.69
C GLU A 131 -24.72 -14.46 -28.73
N GLY A 132 -25.25 -15.26 -27.81
CA GLY A 132 -25.02 -16.70 -27.74
C GLY A 132 -26.35 -17.41 -27.50
N THR A 133 -26.73 -18.31 -28.40
CA THR A 133 -27.81 -19.27 -28.15
C THR A 133 -27.35 -20.19 -27.02
N LEU A 134 -27.82 -19.95 -25.81
CA LEU A 134 -27.65 -20.88 -24.69
C LEU A 134 -28.38 -22.17 -25.07
N PRO A 135 -27.69 -23.32 -25.21
CA PRO A 135 -28.37 -24.58 -25.43
C PRO A 135 -29.23 -24.88 -24.21
N VAL A 136 -30.54 -25.02 -24.43
CA VAL A 136 -31.48 -25.43 -23.39
C VAL A 136 -31.18 -26.89 -23.09
N MET A 137 -30.55 -27.16 -21.94
CA MET A 137 -30.34 -28.51 -21.43
C MET A 137 -31.57 -28.87 -20.59
N ILE A 138 -32.51 -29.61 -21.18
CA ILE A 138 -33.64 -30.19 -20.45
C ILE A 138 -33.11 -31.42 -19.71
N VAL A 139 -33.15 -31.39 -18.38
CA VAL A 139 -32.81 -32.53 -17.51
C VAL A 139 -34.10 -32.95 -16.82
N GLY A 140 -34.55 -34.19 -17.06
CA GLY A 140 -35.81 -34.72 -16.51
C GLY A 140 -36.59 -35.67 -17.42
N GLU A 141 -36.01 -36.18 -18.51
CA GLU A 141 -36.70 -37.18 -19.35
C GLU A 141 -36.88 -38.53 -18.63
N ASP A 142 -36.07 -38.80 -17.59
CA ASP A 142 -36.17 -40.01 -16.76
C ASP A 142 -37.39 -40.03 -15.80
N ASP A 143 -38.12 -38.92 -15.65
CA ASP A 143 -39.34 -38.82 -14.82
C ASP A 143 -40.63 -38.95 -15.65
N LEU A 144 -40.53 -39.25 -16.95
CA LEU A 144 -41.65 -39.38 -17.88
C LEU A 144 -41.70 -40.78 -18.51
N ASP A 145 -41.96 -41.81 -17.70
CA ASP A 145 -42.60 -43.07 -18.12
C ASP A 145 -43.12 -43.84 -16.88
N GLU A 146 -44.42 -43.69 -16.59
CA GLU A 146 -45.30 -44.74 -16.04
C GLU A 146 -46.41 -45.02 -17.05
#